data_AF-A0A7K2WAG7-F1
#
_entry.id   AF-A0A7K2WAG7-F1
#
_cell.length_a   1.000
_cell.length_b   1.000
_cell.length_c   1.000
_cell.angle_alpha   90.00
_cell.angle_beta   90.00
_cell.angle_gamma   90.00
#
_symmetry.space_group_name_H-M   'P 1'
#
loop_
_entity.id
_entity.type
_entity.pdbx_description
1 polymer ?
#
loop_
_entity_poly.entity_id
_entity_poly.type
_entity_poly.pdbx_seq_one_letter_code
_entity_poly.pdbx_strand_id
1 'polypeptide(L)' 'GIHYCLGAPLARLEGQSALGTLLTRLPDLRLAVDSTDLRWRGGLIMRGLRTLPVEFTPVPGKGRRESPESTG' A
#
# COMPACT_ATOMS: atom_id res chain seq x y z
N GLY A 1 -4.80 -27.00 -1.97
CA GLY A 1 -4.10 -28.25 -1.60
C GLY A 1 -3.41 -28.09 -0.27
N ILE A 2 -2.66 -29.09 0.21
CA ILE A 2 -2.01 -29.06 1.54
C ILE A 2 -0.99 -27.91 1.72
N HIS A 3 -0.53 -27.30 0.63
CA HIS A 3 0.33 -26.12 0.64
C HIS A 3 -0.44 -24.81 0.40
N TYR A 4 -1.75 -24.79 0.63
CA TYR A 4 -2.52 -23.56 0.53
C TYR A 4 -1.98 -22.55 1.53
N CYS A 5 -1.75 -21.31 1.07
CA CYS A 5 -1.21 -20.27 1.91
C CYS A 5 -2.16 -20.00 3.07
N LEU A 6 -1.71 -20.31 4.29
CA LEU A 6 -2.46 -20.06 5.52
C LEU A 6 -2.85 -18.57 5.66
N GLY A 7 -2.01 -17.68 5.13
CA GLY A 7 -2.24 -16.23 5.14
C GLY A 7 -3.12 -15.70 4.00
N ALA A 8 -3.59 -16.53 3.06
CA ALA A 8 -4.37 -16.05 1.92
C ALA A 8 -5.64 -15.26 2.29
N PRO A 9 -6.42 -15.64 3.34
CA PRO A 9 -7.57 -14.83 3.76
C PRO A 9 -7.16 -13.45 4.28
N LEU A 10 -6.11 -13.39 5.10
CA LEU A 10 -5.61 -12.13 5.66
C LEU A 10 -5.05 -11.22 4.57
N ALA A 11 -4.18 -11.76 3.70
CA ALA A 11 -3.60 -11.00 2.58
C ALA A 11 -4.69 -10.45 1.65
N ARG A 12 -5.79 -11.19 1.46
CA ARG A 12 -6.94 -10.69 0.70
C ARG A 12 -7.62 -9.53 1.41
N LEU A 13 -7.91 -9.67 2.70
CA LEU A 13 -8.53 -8.61 3.50
C LEU A 13 -7.67 -7.34 3.49
N GLU A 14 -6.37 -7.47 3.76
CA GLU A 14 -5.41 -6.36 3.72
C GLU A 14 -5.37 -5.70 2.35
N GLY A 15 -5.29 -6.50 1.28
CA GLY A 15 -5.27 -6.00 -0.09
C GLY A 15 -6.54 -5.21 -0.44
N GLN A 16 -7.72 -5.71 -0.06
CA GLN A 16 -8.98 -5.01 -0.30
C GLN A 16 -9.06 -3.69 0.48
N SER A 17 -8.73 -3.71 1.78
CA SER A 17 -8.79 -2.51 2.62
C SER A 17 -7.76 -1.47 2.20
N ALA A 18 -6.50 -1.87 1.98
CA ALA A 18 -5.42 -0.95 1.63
C ALA A 18 -5.62 -0.34 0.24
N LEU A 19 -5.85 -1.16 -0.79
CA LEU A 19 -6.02 -0.66 -2.15
C LEU A 19 -7.34 0.10 -2.31
N GLY A 20 -8.44 -0.39 -1.72
CA GLY A 20 -9.72 0.31 -1.74
C GLY A 20 -9.63 1.68 -1.08
N THR A 21 -8.99 1.77 0.09
CA THR A 21 -8.79 3.05 0.79
C THR A 21 -7.89 3.99 -0.02
N LEU A 22 -6.77 3.48 -0.55
CA LEU A 22 -5.83 4.26 -1.35
C LEU A 22 -6.52 4.91 -2.55
N LEU A 23 -7.21 4.10 -3.36
CA LEU A 23 -7.89 4.57 -4.57
C LEU A 23 -9.09 5.49 -4.27
N THR A 24 -9.75 5.30 -3.13
CA THR A 24 -10.86 6.18 -2.70
C THR A 24 -10.34 7.54 -2.23
N ARG A 25 -9.24 7.57 -1.48
CA ARG A 25 -8.72 8.80 -0.88
C ARG A 25 -7.85 9.61 -1.84
N LEU A 26 -7.17 8.95 -2.77
CA LEU A 26 -6.25 9.55 -3.74
C LEU A 26 -6.75 9.27 -5.17
N PRO A 27 -7.86 9.88 -5.60
CA PRO A 27 -8.48 9.57 -6.90
C PRO A 27 -7.63 10.02 -8.10
N ASP A 28 -6.68 10.95 -7.89
CA ASP A 28 -5.76 11.47 -8.90
C ASP A 28 -4.34 10.86 -8.80
N LEU A 29 -4.19 9.76 -8.04
CA LEU A 29 -2.92 9.06 -7.88
C LEU A 29 -2.38 8.58 -9.23
N ARG A 30 -1.15 8.98 -9.56
CA ARG A 30 -0.46 8.55 -10.79
C ARG A 30 1.03 8.31 -10.53
N LEU A 31 1.68 7.63 -11.47
CA LEU A 31 3.12 7.47 -11.43
C LEU A 31 3.82 8.83 -11.55
N ALA A 32 4.84 9.04 -10.73
CA ALA A 32 5.71 10.22 -10.77
C ALA A 32 6.90 10.04 -11.74
N VAL A 33 6.97 8.88 -12.41
CA VAL A 33 8.01 8.48 -13.37
C VAL A 33 7.37 7.73 -14.53
N ASP A 34 8.11 7.56 -15.63
CA ASP A 34 7.65 6.69 -16.71
C ASP A 34 7.58 5.23 -16.23
N SER A 35 6.60 4.48 -16.73
CA SER A 35 6.43 3.06 -16.39
C SER A 35 7.65 2.20 -16.72
N THR A 36 8.44 2.58 -17.71
CA THR A 36 9.66 1.89 -18.15
C THR A 36 10.83 2.08 -17.17
N ASP A 37 10.79 3.11 -16.33
CA ASP A 37 11.80 3.36 -15.30
C ASP A 37 11.60 2.51 -14.04
N LEU A 38 10.45 1.84 -13.92
CA LEU A 38 10.11 1.02 -12.76
C LEU A 38 11.03 -0.20 -12.66
N ARG A 39 11.66 -0.38 -11.50
CA ARG A 39 12.58 -1.48 -11.23
C ARG A 39 11.91 -2.58 -10.41
N TRP A 40 11.89 -3.78 -10.96
CA TRP A 40 11.47 -4.98 -10.23
C TRP A 40 12.52 -5.41 -9.20
N ARG A 41 12.07 -6.03 -8.11
CA ARG A 41 12.96 -6.75 -7.18
C ARG A 41 13.54 -7.96 -7.88
N GLY A 42 14.83 -8.25 -7.64
CA GLY A 42 15.55 -9.37 -8.30
C GLY A 42 15.37 -10.74 -7.63
N GLY A 43 14.40 -10.90 -6.73
CA GLY A 43 14.18 -12.17 -6.02
C GLY A 43 13.29 -13.13 -6.82
N LEU A 44 13.57 -14.43 -6.73
CA LEU A 44 12.84 -15.47 -7.46
C LEU A 44 11.47 -15.82 -6.86
N ILE A 45 11.25 -15.50 -5.58
CA ILE A 45 10.09 -15.97 -4.81
C ILE A 45 8.91 -14.99 -4.87
N MET A 46 9.18 -13.68 -4.91
CA MET A 46 8.13 -12.66 -4.89
C MET A 46 8.35 -11.61 -5.95
N ARG A 47 7.34 -11.42 -6.81
CA ARG A 47 7.29 -10.34 -7.77
C ARG A 47 6.78 -9.07 -7.10
N GLY A 48 7.58 -8.02 -7.14
CA GLY A 48 7.21 -6.70 -6.63
C GLY A 48 8.19 -5.64 -7.12
N LEU A 49 7.74 -4.39 -7.14
CA LEU A 49 8.60 -3.25 -7.45
C LEU A 49 9.54 -2.95 -6.27
N ARG A 50 10.74 -2.47 -6.56
CA ARG A 50 11.65 -1.93 -5.53
C ARG A 50 11.08 -0.66 -4.92
N THR A 51 10.52 0.19 -5.77
CA THR A 51 9.89 1.47 -5.42
C THR A 51 8.74 1.70 -6.38
N LEU A 52 7.68 2.36 -5.90
CA LEU A 52 6.58 2.83 -6.73
C LEU A 52 6.44 4.35 -6.51
N PRO A 53 7.20 5.17 -7.25
CA PRO A 53 7.10 6.62 -7.15
C PRO A 53 5.73 7.09 -7.67
N VAL A 54 5.01 7.83 -6.85
CA VAL A 54 3.66 8.31 -7.16
C VAL A 54 3.50 9.76 -6.73
N GLU A 55 2.58 10.45 -7.38
CA GLU A 55 2.12 11.77 -7.01
C GLU A 55 0.59 11.85 -7.03
N PHE A 56 0.07 12.73 -6.19
CA PHE A 56 -1.36 12.97 -5.98
C PHE A 56 -1.51 14.37 -5.35
N THR A 57 -2.70 14.96 -5.46
CA THR A 57 -3.00 16.25 -4.84
C THR A 57 -3.04 16.10 -3.31
N PRO A 58 -2.20 16.84 -2.54
CA PRO A 58 -2.22 16.76 -1.09
C PRO A 58 -3.55 17.26 -0.53
N VAL A 59 -4.21 16.45 0.29
CA VAL A 59 -5.34 16.90 1.13
C VAL A 59 -4.80 17.34 2.48
N PRO A 60 -5.17 18.53 2.99
CA PRO A 60 -4.79 18.96 4.34
C PRO A 60 -5.16 17.88 5.36
N GLY A 61 -4.16 17.42 6.12
CA GLY A 61 -4.36 16.31 7.05
C GLY A 61 -5.39 16.65 8.11
N LYS A 62 -6.36 15.76 8.34
CA LYS A 62 -7.16 15.81 9.56
C LYS A 62 -6.24 15.50 10.73
N GLY A 63 -6.03 16.48 11.61
CA GLY A 63 -5.10 16.39 12.75
C GLY A 63 -5.14 15.02 13.43
N ARG A 64 -3.95 14.45 13.65
CA ARG A 64 -3.78 13.19 14.39
C ARG A 64 -4.54 13.35 15.72
N ARG A 65 -5.50 12.47 16.02
CA ARG A 65 -6.01 12.38 17.40
C ARG A 65 -4.86 11.81 18.21
N GLU A 66 -4.24 12.66 19.03
CA GLU A 66 -3.34 12.22 20.08
C GLU A 66 -4.17 11.38 21.05
N SER A 67 -3.84 10.09 21.15
CA SER A 67 -4.38 9.23 22.20
C SER A 67 -3.74 9.68 23.52
N PRO A 68 -4.51 9.90 24.61
CA PRO A 68 -3.91 10.20 25.89
C PRO A 68 -3.07 9.00 26.33
N GLU A 69 -1.82 9.28 26.69
CA GLU A 69 -0.88 8.33 27.27
C GLU A 69 -1.52 7.72 28.52
N SER A 70 -1.67 6.39 28.52
CA SER A 70 -2.15 5.63 29.66
C SER A 70 -1.03 5.56 30.70
N THR A 71 -0.99 6.51 31.63
CA THR A 71 -0.23 6.36 32.88
C THR A 71 -0.73 5.11 33.60
N GLY A 72 0.21 4.25 33.98
CA GLY A 72 -0.01 2.93 34.58
C GLY A 72 -0.50 2.93 36.02
#